data_AF-A0A4Q2QPQ3-F1
#
_entry.id   AF-A0A4Q2QPQ3-F1
#
_cell.length_a   1.000
_cell.length_b   1.000
_cell.length_c   1.000
_cell.angle_alpha   90.00
_cell.angle_beta   90.00
_cell.angle_gamma   90.00
#
_symmetry.space_group_name_H-M   'P 1'
#
loop_
_entity.id
_entity.type
_entity.pdbx_description
1 polymer ?
#
loop_
_entity_poly.entity_id
_entity_poly.type
_entity_poly.pdbx_seq_one_letter_code
_entity_poly.pdbx_strand_id
1 'polypeptide(L)'
;AAKGGITTMIEMPLNQLPATVDRASIELKFDAAKGKLTIDAAQLGGLVSYNIDRLHELDEVGVVGFKCFVATCGDRGIDNDFRDVNDWQFFKGAQKLGELGQPVLVHCENALICDELGEEAKREGLVTAHDYVASRPVFTEVEA
;
A
#
# COMPACT_ATOMS: atom_id res chain seq x y z
N ALA A 1 5.14 8.10 -17.76
CA ALA A 1 6.06 6.94 -17.83
C ALA A 1 6.82 6.87 -19.17
N ALA A 2 6.16 6.62 -20.30
CA ALA A 2 6.82 6.44 -21.62
C ALA A 2 7.83 7.54 -22.00
N LYS A 3 7.49 8.82 -21.84
CA LYS A 3 8.39 9.94 -22.16
C LYS A 3 9.70 9.93 -21.33
N GLY A 4 9.68 9.29 -20.16
CA GLY A 4 10.85 9.11 -19.30
C GLY A 4 11.61 7.80 -19.54
N GLY A 5 11.25 7.01 -20.56
CA GLY A 5 11.94 5.76 -20.91
C GLY A 5 11.47 4.51 -20.14
N ILE A 6 10.44 4.62 -19.30
CA ILE A 6 9.85 3.47 -18.60
C ILE A 6 8.94 2.71 -19.58
N THR A 7 9.19 1.43 -19.79
CA THR A 7 8.40 0.55 -20.66
C THR A 7 7.45 -0.37 -19.90
N THR A 8 7.74 -0.63 -18.61
CA THR A 8 6.89 -1.43 -17.73
C THR A 8 6.82 -0.77 -16.37
N MET A 9 5.62 -0.64 -15.82
CA MET A 9 5.39 -0.23 -14.45
C MET A 9 4.82 -1.38 -13.62
N ILE A 10 5.04 -1.33 -12.31
CA ILE A 10 4.35 -2.18 -11.33
C ILE A 10 3.41 -1.26 -10.55
N GLU A 11 2.11 -1.42 -10.78
CA GLU A 11 1.09 -0.53 -10.23
C GLU A 11 0.74 -0.92 -8.78
N MET A 12 0.71 0.07 -7.90
CA MET A 12 0.37 -0.09 -6.48
C MET A 12 -1.14 -0.36 -6.28
N PRO A 13 -1.55 -1.09 -5.23
CA PRO A 13 -2.96 -1.41 -5.00
C PRO A 13 -3.77 -0.34 -4.25
N LEU A 14 -3.14 0.78 -3.87
CA LEU A 14 -3.71 1.85 -3.05
C LEU A 14 -3.75 3.19 -3.80
N ASN A 15 -4.52 4.16 -3.27
CA ASN A 15 -4.80 5.49 -3.83
C ASN A 15 -5.65 5.51 -5.11
N GLN A 16 -6.14 4.34 -5.55
CA GLN A 16 -7.29 4.24 -6.44
C GLN A 16 -8.55 3.86 -5.65
N LEU A 17 -9.71 4.27 -6.14
CA LEU A 17 -11.00 3.85 -5.62
C LEU A 17 -11.72 2.98 -6.67
N PRO A 18 -12.07 1.73 -6.35
CA PRO A 18 -11.73 1.01 -5.11
C PRO A 18 -10.25 0.61 -5.04
N ALA A 19 -9.72 0.43 -3.83
CA ALA A 19 -8.43 -0.21 -3.61
C ALA A 19 -8.42 -1.62 -4.21
N THR A 20 -7.28 -2.07 -4.73
CA THR A 20 -7.16 -3.39 -5.37
C THR A 20 -6.91 -4.48 -4.33
N VAL A 21 -7.98 -5.01 -3.75
CA VAL A 21 -7.93 -5.91 -2.57
C VAL A 21 -8.64 -7.26 -2.80
N ASP A 22 -9.23 -7.46 -3.97
CA ASP A 22 -9.93 -8.67 -4.38
C ASP A 22 -10.08 -8.74 -5.91
N ARG A 23 -10.66 -9.82 -6.43
CA ARG A 23 -10.90 -9.99 -7.87
C ARG A 23 -11.80 -8.89 -8.45
N ALA A 24 -12.87 -8.53 -7.76
CA ALA A 24 -13.83 -7.55 -8.29
C ALA A 24 -13.20 -6.17 -8.48
N SER A 25 -12.39 -5.72 -7.51
CA SER A 25 -11.70 -4.43 -7.56
C SER A 25 -10.63 -4.37 -8.66
N ILE A 26 -9.87 -5.45 -8.90
CA ILE A 26 -8.87 -5.47 -9.99
C ILE A 26 -9.51 -5.54 -11.38
N GLU A 27 -10.61 -6.29 -11.54
CA GLU A 27 -11.34 -6.37 -12.81
C GLU A 27 -11.96 -5.02 -13.18
N LEU A 28 -12.56 -4.32 -12.20
CA LEU A 28 -13.07 -2.96 -12.40
C LEU A 28 -11.96 -1.98 -12.83
N LYS A 29 -10.76 -2.12 -12.24
CA LYS A 29 -9.60 -1.32 -12.63
C LYS A 29 -9.19 -1.58 -14.08
N PHE A 30 -9.19 -2.84 -14.53
CA PHE A 30 -8.90 -3.17 -15.93
C PHE A 30 -9.91 -2.55 -16.89
N ASP A 31 -11.20 -2.63 -16.56
CA ASP A 31 -12.25 -1.98 -17.34
C ASP A 31 -12.06 -0.47 -17.43
N ALA A 32 -11.74 0.19 -16.32
CA ALA A 32 -11.48 1.61 -16.27
C ALA A 32 -10.21 2.03 -17.04
N ALA A 33 -9.23 1.13 -17.19
CA ALA A 33 -7.96 1.36 -17.88
C ALA A 33 -8.00 1.09 -19.39
N LYS A 34 -9.09 0.51 -19.92
CA LYS A 34 -9.24 0.19 -21.36
C LYS A 34 -8.94 1.42 -22.23
N GLY A 35 -7.98 1.26 -23.15
CA GLY A 35 -7.57 2.30 -24.10
C GLY A 35 -6.74 3.45 -23.51
N LYS A 36 -6.36 3.39 -22.23
CA LYS A 36 -5.60 4.46 -21.56
C LYS A 36 -4.10 4.15 -21.37
N LEU A 37 -3.72 2.87 -21.36
CA LEU A 37 -2.34 2.45 -21.14
C LEU A 37 -1.47 2.69 -22.39
N THR A 38 -0.36 3.41 -22.20
CA THR A 38 0.67 3.62 -23.24
C THR A 38 1.88 2.69 -23.07
N ILE A 39 2.02 2.08 -21.89
CA ILE A 39 3.10 1.17 -21.53
C ILE A 39 2.52 -0.05 -20.81
N ASP A 40 3.30 -1.10 -20.64
CA ASP A 40 2.87 -2.28 -19.90
C ASP A 40 2.79 -2.02 -18.40
N ALA A 41 1.82 -2.64 -17.73
CA ALA A 41 1.56 -2.45 -16.31
C ALA A 41 1.30 -3.79 -15.59
N ALA A 42 2.33 -4.30 -14.91
CA ALA A 42 2.16 -5.37 -13.94
C ALA A 42 1.43 -4.84 -12.69
N GLN A 43 0.80 -5.74 -11.93
CA GLN A 43 -0.14 -5.37 -10.89
C GLN A 43 0.29 -5.92 -9.54
N LEU A 44 0.26 -5.09 -8.50
CA LEU A 44 0.30 -5.56 -7.11
C LEU A 44 -1.12 -5.69 -6.55
N GLY A 45 -1.31 -6.71 -5.71
CA GLY A 45 -2.49 -6.85 -4.86
C GLY A 45 -2.33 -6.16 -3.51
N GLY A 46 -3.43 -5.78 -2.87
CA GLY A 46 -3.43 -5.24 -1.51
C GLY A 46 -3.51 -6.34 -0.47
N LEU A 47 -2.65 -6.31 0.54
CA LEU A 47 -2.87 -7.02 1.81
C LEU A 47 -3.36 -5.99 2.82
N VAL A 48 -4.62 -6.12 3.23
CA VAL A 48 -5.33 -5.21 4.14
C VAL A 48 -6.01 -6.00 5.26
N SER A 49 -6.42 -5.31 6.32
CA SER A 49 -6.97 -5.91 7.54
C SER A 49 -8.16 -6.86 7.34
N TYR A 50 -8.85 -6.76 6.20
CA TYR A 50 -10.15 -7.39 5.93
C TYR A 50 -10.15 -8.36 4.73
N ASN A 51 -8.99 -8.72 4.15
CA ASN A 51 -8.96 -9.53 2.92
C ASN A 51 -8.01 -10.75 2.92
N ILE A 52 -7.52 -11.18 4.09
CA ILE A 52 -6.57 -12.30 4.19
C ILE A 52 -7.13 -13.58 3.57
N ASP A 53 -8.44 -13.81 3.69
CA ASP A 53 -9.17 -14.94 3.10
C ASP A 53 -9.30 -14.86 1.57
N ARG A 54 -9.11 -13.68 0.97
CA ARG A 54 -9.31 -13.39 -0.45
C ARG A 54 -8.02 -13.15 -1.24
N LEU A 55 -6.85 -13.24 -0.59
CA LEU A 55 -5.55 -13.06 -1.26
C LEU A 55 -5.37 -14.01 -2.44
N HIS A 56 -5.89 -15.24 -2.34
CA HIS A 56 -5.84 -16.23 -3.42
C HIS A 56 -6.53 -15.76 -4.70
N GLU A 57 -7.58 -14.94 -4.59
CA GLU A 57 -8.30 -14.43 -5.76
C GLU A 57 -7.39 -13.54 -6.63
N LEU A 58 -6.57 -12.71 -6.00
CA LEU A 58 -5.63 -11.81 -6.69
C LEU A 58 -4.43 -12.57 -7.26
N ASP A 59 -3.96 -13.60 -6.55
CA ASP A 59 -2.93 -14.52 -7.06
C ASP A 59 -3.40 -15.22 -8.35
N GLU A 60 -4.64 -15.74 -8.37
CA GLU A 60 -5.26 -16.33 -9.55
C GLU A 60 -5.44 -15.34 -10.72
N VAL A 61 -5.66 -14.05 -10.43
CA VAL A 61 -5.67 -12.98 -11.47
C VAL A 61 -4.27 -12.76 -12.05
N GLY A 62 -3.22 -13.06 -11.30
CA GLY A 62 -1.83 -12.93 -11.73
C GLY A 62 -1.15 -11.64 -11.26
N VAL A 63 -1.48 -11.16 -10.04
CA VAL A 63 -0.66 -10.11 -9.42
C VAL A 63 0.77 -10.61 -9.18
N VAL A 64 1.75 -9.72 -9.26
CA VAL A 64 3.19 -10.06 -9.13
C VAL A 64 3.71 -9.99 -7.68
N GLY A 65 2.84 -9.67 -6.75
CA GLY A 65 3.14 -9.50 -5.34
C GLY A 65 2.03 -8.74 -4.62
N PHE A 66 2.15 -8.62 -3.31
CA PHE A 66 1.20 -7.90 -2.47
C PHE A 66 1.86 -6.76 -1.72
N LYS A 67 1.18 -5.63 -1.59
CA LYS A 67 1.65 -4.48 -0.81
C LYS A 67 0.81 -4.36 0.46
N CYS A 68 1.45 -4.07 1.59
CA CYS A 68 0.78 -3.65 2.81
C CYS A 68 1.47 -2.44 3.46
N PHE A 69 0.81 -1.91 4.48
CA PHE A 69 1.33 -0.88 5.37
C PHE A 69 1.21 -1.40 6.81
N VAL A 70 2.33 -1.40 7.52
CA VAL A 70 2.35 -1.46 9.01
C VAL A 70 2.31 -0.03 9.58
N ALA A 71 2.19 0.96 8.69
CA ALA A 71 2.04 2.38 8.96
C ALA A 71 0.62 2.87 8.63
N THR A 72 0.23 4.06 9.11
CA THR A 72 -1.01 4.73 8.73
C THR A 72 -1.08 4.95 7.22
N CYS A 73 -2.18 4.53 6.59
CA CYS A 73 -2.42 4.72 5.16
C CYS A 73 -3.93 4.86 4.86
N GLY A 74 -4.25 5.46 3.72
CA GLY A 74 -5.63 5.69 3.28
C GLY A 74 -6.38 6.68 4.18
N ASP A 75 -7.59 7.04 3.76
CA ASP A 75 -8.53 7.83 4.55
C ASP A 75 -9.62 6.92 5.12
N ARG A 76 -9.72 6.87 6.45
CA ARG A 76 -10.71 6.04 7.14
C ARG A 76 -12.15 6.48 6.90
N GLY A 77 -12.37 7.68 6.38
CA GLY A 77 -13.68 8.24 6.00
C GLY A 77 -14.10 7.95 4.56
N ILE A 78 -13.21 7.38 3.72
CA ILE A 78 -13.51 7.05 2.32
C ILE A 78 -13.83 5.55 2.21
N ASP A 79 -14.97 5.24 1.60
CA ASP A 79 -15.38 3.85 1.37
C ASP A 79 -14.49 3.17 0.34
N ASN A 80 -14.12 1.91 0.61
CA ASN A 80 -13.20 1.10 -0.19
C ASN A 80 -11.78 1.66 -0.37
N ASP A 81 -11.34 2.56 0.50
CA ASP A 81 -9.93 2.95 0.54
C ASP A 81 -9.06 1.88 1.23
N PHE A 82 -7.75 2.01 1.05
CA PHE A 82 -6.75 1.07 1.56
C PHE A 82 -6.64 1.13 3.09
N ARG A 83 -6.42 -0.02 3.73
CA ARG A 83 -6.27 -0.10 5.19
C ARG A 83 -4.97 -0.78 5.60
N ASP A 84 -4.38 -0.23 6.66
CA ASP A 84 -3.23 -0.77 7.35
C ASP A 84 -3.51 -2.16 7.95
N VAL A 85 -2.45 -2.93 8.19
CA VAL A 85 -2.49 -4.20 8.92
C VAL A 85 -1.76 -4.06 10.25
N ASN A 86 -2.31 -4.66 11.30
CA ASN A 86 -1.55 -4.85 12.55
C ASN A 86 -0.61 -6.07 12.44
N ASP A 87 0.25 -6.27 13.44
CA ASP A 87 1.25 -7.34 13.47
C ASP A 87 0.66 -8.73 13.21
N TRP A 88 -0.51 -9.01 13.79
CA TRP A 88 -1.19 -10.30 13.63
C TRP A 88 -1.69 -10.50 12.20
N GLN A 89 -2.32 -9.46 11.63
CA GLN A 89 -2.82 -9.49 10.27
C GLN A 89 -1.67 -9.56 9.26
N PHE A 90 -0.58 -8.83 9.50
CA PHE A 90 0.64 -8.94 8.71
C PHE A 90 1.22 -10.35 8.78
N PHE A 91 1.40 -10.91 9.98
CA PHE A 91 1.90 -12.27 10.16
C PHE A 91 1.03 -13.30 9.43
N LYS A 92 -0.31 -13.20 9.56
CA LYS A 92 -1.25 -14.11 8.90
C LYS A 92 -1.30 -13.94 7.38
N GLY A 93 -1.28 -12.69 6.91
CA GLY A 93 -1.20 -12.38 5.50
C GLY A 93 0.10 -12.89 4.89
N ALA A 94 1.24 -12.58 5.48
CA ALA A 94 2.55 -13.03 5.04
C ALA A 94 2.68 -14.56 5.05
N GLN A 95 2.14 -15.24 6.08
CA GLN A 95 2.05 -16.70 6.11
C GLN A 95 1.28 -17.22 4.89
N LYS A 96 0.11 -16.64 4.61
CA LYS A 96 -0.72 -17.03 3.47
C LYS A 96 -0.05 -16.76 2.12
N LEU A 97 0.62 -15.61 1.98
CA LEU A 97 1.37 -15.27 0.77
C LEU A 97 2.57 -16.21 0.55
N GLY A 98 3.22 -16.63 1.64
CA GLY A 98 4.26 -17.66 1.59
C GLY A 98 3.74 -19.01 1.07
N GLU A 99 2.53 -19.41 1.44
CA GLU A 99 1.86 -20.60 0.88
C GLU A 99 1.54 -20.47 -0.61
N LEU A 100 1.20 -19.26 -1.06
CA LEU A 100 0.90 -18.94 -2.47
C LEU A 100 2.16 -18.72 -3.32
N GLY A 101 3.34 -18.63 -2.70
CA GLY A 101 4.59 -18.31 -3.41
C GLY A 101 4.69 -16.85 -3.85
N GLN A 102 3.99 -15.95 -3.17
CA GLN A 102 3.91 -14.52 -3.50
C GLN A 102 4.76 -13.67 -2.56
N PRO A 103 5.51 -12.67 -3.06
CA PRO A 103 6.23 -11.73 -2.21
C PRO A 103 5.29 -10.71 -1.55
N VAL A 104 5.70 -10.22 -0.38
CA VAL A 104 5.07 -9.08 0.29
C VAL A 104 6.00 -7.87 0.25
N LEU A 105 5.47 -6.72 -0.15
CA LEU A 105 6.11 -5.42 -0.14
C LEU A 105 5.51 -4.60 1.00
N VAL A 106 6.35 -3.96 1.82
CA VAL A 106 5.91 -3.30 3.06
C VAL A 106 6.27 -1.82 3.03
N HIS A 107 5.45 -0.98 3.66
CA HIS A 107 5.83 0.38 4.01
C HIS A 107 6.29 0.34 5.47
N CYS A 108 7.60 0.48 5.70
CA CYS A 108 8.22 0.32 7.00
C CYS A 108 8.49 1.68 7.62
N GLU A 109 7.51 2.21 8.35
CA GLU A 109 7.70 3.31 9.29
C GLU A 109 6.81 3.06 10.51
N ASN A 110 7.31 3.33 11.72
CA ASN A 110 6.48 3.32 12.92
C ASN A 110 5.53 4.52 12.88
N ALA A 111 4.32 4.29 12.36
CA ALA A 111 3.35 5.36 12.17
C ALA A 111 2.91 6.00 13.47
N LEU A 112 2.78 5.25 14.56
CA LEU A 112 2.42 5.82 15.85
C LEU A 112 3.38 6.95 16.25
N ILE A 113 4.69 6.70 16.14
CA ILE A 113 5.70 7.70 16.50
C ILE A 113 5.73 8.84 15.47
N CYS A 114 5.73 8.54 14.17
CA CYS A 114 5.75 9.56 13.12
C CYS A 114 4.53 10.50 13.17
N ASP A 115 3.35 9.95 13.43
CA ASP A 115 2.11 10.72 13.49
C ASP A 115 2.08 11.62 14.74
N GLU A 116 2.47 11.09 15.91
CA GLU A 116 2.56 11.89 17.15
C GLU A 116 3.59 13.01 17.07
N LEU A 117 4.79 12.73 16.53
CA LEU A 117 5.81 13.77 16.28
C LEU A 117 5.32 14.80 15.26
N GLY A 118 4.58 14.37 14.23
CA GLY A 118 4.00 15.28 13.25
C GLY A 118 2.95 16.21 13.86
N GLU A 119 2.08 15.69 14.72
CA GLU A 119 1.10 16.50 15.45
C GLU A 119 1.76 17.40 16.51
N GLU A 120 2.83 16.95 17.16
CA GLU A 120 3.65 17.78 18.05
C GLU A 120 4.25 18.98 17.31
N ALA A 121 4.93 18.73 16.18
CA ALA A 121 5.52 19.78 15.36
C ALA A 121 4.47 20.81 14.90
N LYS A 122 3.28 20.35 14.48
CA LYS A 122 2.16 21.25 14.13
C LYS A 122 1.70 22.11 15.31
N ARG A 123 1.53 21.53 16.51
CA ARG A 123 1.12 22.27 17.71
C ARG A 123 2.14 23.36 18.09
N GLU A 124 3.42 23.10 17.83
CA GLU A 124 4.52 24.02 18.11
C GLU A 124 4.78 25.03 16.97
N GLY A 125 4.07 24.93 15.84
CA GLY A 125 4.27 25.79 14.67
C GLY A 125 5.52 25.46 13.84
N LEU A 126 6.13 24.30 14.08
CA LEU A 126 7.27 23.75 13.34
C LEU A 126 6.77 23.08 12.05
N VAL A 127 6.48 23.90 11.03
CA VAL A 127 5.83 23.45 9.78
C VAL A 127 6.73 23.62 8.55
N THR A 128 8.04 23.70 8.72
CA THR A 128 8.98 23.72 7.60
C THR A 128 9.22 22.31 7.04
N ALA A 129 9.84 22.22 5.86
CA ALA A 129 10.23 20.93 5.30
C ALA A 129 11.24 20.18 6.17
N HIS A 130 12.12 20.90 6.89
CA HIS A 130 13.08 20.28 7.82
C HIS A 130 12.37 19.69 9.04
N ASP A 131 11.33 20.36 9.54
CA ASP A 131 10.55 19.88 10.67
C ASP A 131 9.76 18.62 10.32
N TYR A 132 9.22 18.54 9.09
CA TYR A 132 8.59 17.31 8.58
C TYR A 132 9.55 16.12 8.53
N VAL A 133 10.80 16.34 8.10
CA VAL A 133 11.82 15.27 8.14
C VAL A 133 12.16 14.90 9.58
N ALA A 134 12.25 15.88 10.48
CA ALA A 134 12.51 15.64 11.89
C ALA A 134 11.37 14.87 12.59
N SER A 135 10.12 15.02 12.13
CA SER A 135 8.98 14.27 12.62
C SER A 135 8.88 12.84 12.06
N ARG A 136 9.74 12.47 11.11
CA ARG A 136 9.88 11.12 10.55
C ARG A 136 11.34 10.66 10.65
N PRO A 137 11.88 10.56 11.87
CA PRO A 137 13.30 10.33 12.09
C PRO A 137 13.71 8.91 11.69
N VAL A 138 14.96 8.73 11.28
CA VAL A 138 15.50 7.44 10.78
C VAL A 138 15.16 6.23 11.66
N PHE A 139 15.10 6.40 12.98
CA PHE A 139 14.83 5.26 13.88
C PHE A 139 13.42 4.66 13.71
N THR A 140 12.43 5.42 13.22
CA THR A 140 11.08 4.89 12.98
C THR A 140 11.01 4.01 11.73
N GLU A 141 11.89 4.22 10.76
CA GLU A 141 12.08 3.31 9.63
C GLU A 141 12.84 2.04 10.08
N VAL A 142 13.85 2.18 10.95
CA VAL A 142 14.67 1.07 11.43
C VAL A 142 13.89 0.07 12.30
N GLU A 143 12.88 0.53 13.03
CA GLU A 143 12.08 -0.32 13.93
C GLU A 143 11.01 -1.14 13.20
N ALA A 144 10.50 -0.63 12.07
CA ALA A 144 9.30 -1.11 11.39
C ALA A 144 9.52 -2.25 10.37
#